data_AF-A0AAN8KLN8-F1
#
_entry.id   AF-A0AAN8KLN8-F1
#
_cell.length_a   1.000
_cell.length_b   1.000
_cell.length_c   1.000
_cell.angle_alpha   90.00
_cell.angle_beta   90.00
_cell.angle_gamma   90.00
#
_symmetry.space_group_name_H-M   'P 1'
#
loop_
_entity.id
_entity.type
_entity.pdbx_description
1 polymer ?
#
loop_
_entity_poly.entity_id
_entity_poly.type
_entity_poly.pdbx_seq_one_letter_code
_entity_poly.pdbx_strand_id
1 'polypeptide(L)'
;MATVPSSKLLHKCVVSPTGKHSASVIFLHGSGDTGQGVRAWVKEVSVPDLDFPHIRVVYPTAPARPYTPMRGALSNVWFDRYKISRDCLEHLESIDAMANSLGAVIQEEVRAGVPKHRMIIGGFSMGGAMALHLACRYHPDVAGVFALSSFLNKDSVVYQAVEERAVPGPWDRGQVGVP
;
A
#
# COMPACT_ATOMS: atom_id res chain seq x y z
N MET A 1 -29.30 -8.16 4.35
CA MET A 1 -28.10 -8.17 3.48
C MET A 1 -27.48 -6.78 3.56
N ALA A 2 -26.31 -6.65 4.18
CA ALA A 2 -25.61 -5.36 4.24
C ALA A 2 -25.05 -5.05 2.85
N THR A 3 -25.49 -3.93 2.28
CA THR A 3 -24.95 -3.37 1.04
C THR A 3 -23.48 -3.04 1.26
N VAL A 4 -22.58 -3.76 0.58
CA VAL A 4 -21.17 -3.39 0.49
C VAL A 4 -21.11 -1.99 -0.14
N PRO A 5 -20.53 -0.98 0.52
CA PRO A 5 -20.40 0.34 -0.08
C PRO A 5 -19.63 0.21 -1.40
N SER A 6 -20.18 0.75 -2.48
CA SER A 6 -19.47 0.85 -3.75
C SER A 6 -18.18 1.63 -3.52
N SER A 7 -17.05 0.92 -3.48
CA SER A 7 -15.74 1.55 -3.36
C SER A 7 -15.53 2.40 -4.61
N LYS A 8 -15.40 3.72 -4.46
CA LYS A 8 -15.05 4.60 -5.58
C LYS A 8 -13.74 4.09 -6.20
N LEU A 9 -13.81 3.76 -7.49
CA LEU A 9 -12.65 3.29 -8.24
C LEU A 9 -11.58 4.39 -8.26
N LEU A 10 -10.37 4.06 -7.80
CA LEU A 10 -9.25 5.00 -7.89
C LEU A 10 -8.82 5.18 -9.35
N HIS A 11 -8.47 6.42 -9.71
CA HIS A 11 -7.79 6.69 -10.97
C HIS A 11 -6.38 6.09 -10.91
N LYS A 12 -5.90 5.51 -12.01
CA LYS A 12 -4.62 4.77 -12.05
C LYS A 12 -3.85 5.09 -13.32
N CYS A 13 -2.54 5.23 -13.21
CA CYS A 13 -1.62 5.11 -14.32
C CYS A 13 -1.03 3.68 -14.31
N VAL A 14 -1.00 3.02 -15.47
CA VAL A 14 -0.55 1.62 -15.57
C VAL A 14 0.55 1.50 -16.61
N VAL A 15 1.62 0.81 -16.22
CA VAL A 15 2.68 0.36 -17.12
C VAL A 15 2.50 -1.13 -17.32
N SER A 16 2.13 -1.52 -18.54
CA SER A 16 1.95 -2.92 -18.89
C SER A 16 3.30 -3.61 -19.07
N PRO A 17 3.43 -4.90 -18.67
CA PRO A 17 4.61 -5.68 -18.98
C PRO A 17 4.74 -5.90 -20.49
N THR A 18 5.97 -6.10 -20.98
CA THR A 18 6.21 -6.36 -22.41
C THR A 18 5.89 -7.79 -22.83
N GLY A 19 5.84 -8.72 -21.86
CA GLY A 19 5.45 -10.12 -22.04
C GLY A 19 4.21 -10.49 -21.21
N LYS A 20 4.06 -11.80 -20.91
CA LYS A 20 2.93 -12.30 -20.12
C LYS A 20 2.94 -11.69 -18.71
N HIS A 21 1.84 -11.01 -18.36
CA HIS A 21 1.60 -10.50 -17.01
C HIS A 21 1.51 -11.66 -16.00
N SER A 22 2.41 -11.69 -15.03
CA SER A 22 2.45 -12.74 -14.00
C SER A 22 2.82 -12.23 -12.61
N ALA A 23 3.03 -10.93 -12.45
CA ALA A 23 3.33 -10.25 -11.21
C ALA A 23 2.91 -8.78 -11.30
N SER A 24 2.71 -8.14 -10.15
CA SER A 24 2.30 -6.75 -10.10
C SER A 24 3.05 -5.97 -9.03
N VAL A 25 3.35 -4.71 -9.31
CA VAL A 25 3.83 -3.72 -8.32
C VAL A 25 2.75 -2.66 -8.20
N ILE A 26 2.29 -2.40 -6.98
CA ILE A 26 1.39 -1.28 -6.67
C ILE A 26 2.24 -0.20 -5.99
N PHE A 27 2.46 0.91 -6.69
CA PHE A 27 3.34 2.00 -6.24
C PHE A 27 2.52 3.24 -5.87
N LEU A 28 2.51 3.57 -4.58
CA LEU A 28 1.77 4.68 -3.99
C LEU A 28 2.64 5.97 -3.94
N HIS A 29 2.11 7.07 -4.48
CA HIS A 29 2.79 8.37 -4.51
C HIS A 29 2.86 9.07 -3.14
N GLY A 30 3.66 10.15 -3.04
CA GLY A 30 3.73 10.99 -1.84
C GLY A 30 2.56 11.99 -1.71
N SER A 31 2.43 12.67 -0.58
CA SER A 31 1.36 13.65 -0.35
C SER A 31 1.37 14.78 -1.38
N GLY A 32 0.21 15.06 -1.99
CA GLY A 32 0.05 16.15 -2.97
C GLY A 32 0.36 15.79 -4.42
N ASP A 33 0.85 14.57 -4.67
CA ASP A 33 1.20 14.09 -6.01
C ASP A 33 0.04 13.29 -6.66
N THR A 34 0.32 12.59 -7.75
CA THR A 34 -0.60 11.69 -8.47
C THR A 34 0.13 10.44 -8.94
N GLY A 35 -0.61 9.41 -9.36
CA GLY A 35 -0.02 8.22 -9.98
C GLY A 35 0.79 8.52 -11.24
N GLN A 36 0.36 9.48 -12.07
CA GLN A 36 1.13 9.91 -13.24
C GLN A 36 2.39 10.70 -12.85
N GLY A 37 2.30 11.54 -11.82
CA GLY A 37 3.43 12.34 -11.34
C GLY A 37 4.56 11.47 -10.77
N VAL A 38 4.24 10.54 -9.87
CA VAL A 38 5.25 9.63 -9.32
C VAL A 38 5.86 8.73 -10.40
N ARG A 39 5.08 8.29 -11.40
CA ARG A 39 5.61 7.53 -12.53
C ARG A 39 6.62 8.36 -13.33
N ALA A 40 6.28 9.61 -13.64
CA ALA A 40 7.18 10.50 -14.37
C ALA A 40 8.48 10.74 -13.58
N TRP A 41 8.36 11.00 -12.27
CA TRP A 41 9.51 11.14 -11.38
C TRP A 41 10.39 9.89 -11.35
N VAL A 42 9.79 8.71 -11.16
CA VAL A 42 10.52 7.42 -11.17
C VAL A 42 11.29 7.22 -12.48
N LYS A 43 10.67 7.54 -13.62
CA LYS A 43 11.31 7.46 -14.93
C LYS A 43 12.50 8.42 -15.09
N GLU A 44 12.42 9.61 -14.48
CA GLU A 44 13.52 10.59 -14.51
C GLU A 44 14.72 10.15 -13.67
N VAL A 45 14.48 9.47 -12.54
CA VAL A 45 15.54 9.11 -11.59
C VAL A 45 16.06 7.68 -11.72
N SER A 46 15.35 6.80 -12.44
CA SER A 46 15.71 5.39 -12.61
C SER A 46 16.24 5.12 -14.02
N VAL A 47 17.45 4.58 -14.12
CA VAL A 47 18.02 4.10 -15.39
C VAL A 47 18.49 2.66 -15.19
N PRO A 48 17.85 1.65 -15.81
CA PRO A 48 16.70 1.74 -16.74
C PRO A 48 15.36 2.08 -16.05
N ASP A 49 14.33 2.44 -16.85
CA ASP A 49 12.94 2.67 -16.41
C ASP A 49 12.38 1.42 -15.71
N LEU A 50 11.29 1.57 -14.93
CA LEU A 50 10.59 0.45 -14.29
C LEU A 50 9.69 -0.31 -15.28
N ASP A 51 10.30 -0.78 -16.38
CA ASP A 51 9.68 -1.59 -17.41
C ASP A 51 10.19 -3.02 -17.29
N PHE A 52 9.28 -3.95 -17.00
CA PHE A 52 9.62 -5.34 -16.73
C PHE A 52 8.92 -6.30 -17.71
N PRO A 53 9.56 -7.40 -18.11
CA PRO A 53 8.94 -8.36 -19.02
C PRO A 53 7.65 -9.01 -18.49
N HIS A 54 7.49 -9.11 -17.17
CA HIS A 54 6.42 -9.89 -16.54
C HIS A 54 5.68 -9.17 -15.40
N ILE A 55 6.13 -7.96 -15.05
CA ILE A 55 5.59 -7.19 -13.93
C ILE A 55 4.80 -6.01 -14.49
N ARG A 56 3.51 -5.95 -14.17
CA ARG A 56 2.70 -4.73 -14.37
C ARG A 56 2.99 -3.78 -13.22
N VAL A 57 3.23 -2.50 -13.51
CA VAL A 57 3.33 -1.47 -12.46
C VAL A 57 2.06 -0.61 -12.47
N VAL A 58 1.38 -0.54 -11.33
CA VAL A 58 0.15 0.20 -11.12
C VAL A 58 0.45 1.37 -10.19
N TYR A 59 0.24 2.58 -10.67
CA TYR A 59 0.38 3.84 -9.93
C TYR A 59 -1.00 4.45 -9.69
N PRO A 60 -1.70 4.09 -8.60
CA PRO A 60 -2.98 4.71 -8.25
C PRO A 60 -2.78 6.16 -7.78
N THR A 61 -3.80 6.99 -8.00
CA THR A 61 -3.89 8.36 -7.48
C THR A 61 -4.83 8.40 -6.28
N ALA A 62 -4.34 8.91 -5.15
CA ALA A 62 -5.16 9.20 -3.99
C ALA A 62 -6.24 10.26 -4.35
N PRO A 63 -7.49 10.09 -3.93
CA PRO A 63 -8.52 11.09 -4.17
C PRO A 63 -8.21 12.38 -3.40
N ALA A 64 -8.56 13.52 -4.00
CA ALA A 64 -8.45 14.81 -3.33
C ALA A 64 -9.33 14.85 -2.07
N ARG A 65 -8.76 15.23 -0.94
CA ARG A 65 -9.45 15.37 0.36
C ARG A 65 -8.82 16.49 1.19
N PRO A 66 -9.54 17.03 2.19
CA PRO A 66 -8.94 17.95 3.16
C PRO A 66 -7.76 17.30 3.88
N TYR A 67 -6.68 18.05 4.04
CA TYR A 67 -5.48 17.60 4.74
C TYR A 67 -5.15 18.54 5.90
N THR A 68 -5.16 18.02 7.13
CA THR A 68 -5.00 18.80 8.37
C THR A 68 -3.71 19.63 8.39
N PRO A 69 -2.53 19.11 8.00
CA PRO A 69 -1.29 19.89 7.97
C PRO A 69 -1.31 21.04 6.95
N MET A 70 -2.20 20.98 5.95
CA MET A 70 -2.45 22.06 5.00
C MET A 70 -3.66 22.92 5.37
N ARG A 71 -4.01 22.99 6.67
CA ARG A 71 -5.13 23.79 7.20
C ARG A 71 -6.47 23.47 6.52
N GLY A 72 -6.67 22.21 6.14
CA GLY A 72 -7.90 21.73 5.50
C GLY A 72 -7.98 21.97 3.99
N ALA A 73 -6.95 22.51 3.35
CA ALA A 73 -6.90 22.59 1.89
C ALA A 73 -6.98 21.20 1.25
N LEU A 74 -7.61 21.12 0.07
CA LEU A 74 -7.71 19.89 -0.69
C LEU A 74 -6.34 19.49 -1.23
N SER A 75 -5.98 18.23 -1.03
CA SER A 75 -4.75 17.63 -1.54
C SER A 75 -4.97 16.14 -1.84
N ASN A 76 -4.23 15.59 -2.79
CA ASN A 76 -4.23 14.15 -3.07
C ASN A 76 -3.39 13.45 -2.00
N VAL A 77 -4.05 12.96 -0.95
CA VAL A 77 -3.40 12.31 0.19
C VAL A 77 -4.10 10.99 0.52
N TRP A 78 -3.32 9.96 0.83
CA TRP A 78 -3.83 8.64 1.16
C TRP A 78 -4.64 8.66 2.46
N PHE A 79 -4.16 9.39 3.46
CA PHE A 79 -4.76 9.48 4.78
C PHE A 79 -4.39 10.83 5.41
N ASP A 80 -5.08 11.21 6.48
CA ASP A 80 -4.82 12.46 7.18
C ASP A 80 -3.75 12.31 8.26
N ARG A 81 -3.10 13.41 8.64
CA ARG A 81 -2.14 13.45 9.74
C ARG A 81 -2.46 14.61 10.66
N TYR A 82 -2.54 14.38 11.96
CA TYR A 82 -2.69 15.48 12.92
C TYR A 82 -1.46 16.40 12.90
N LYS A 83 -0.26 15.82 12.76
CA LYS A 83 1.03 16.52 12.67
C LYS A 83 1.99 15.76 11.76
N ILE A 84 2.98 16.46 11.20
CA ILE A 84 4.12 15.83 10.53
C ILE A 84 5.15 15.45 11.60
N SER A 85 4.85 14.40 12.36
CA SER A 85 5.72 13.85 13.40
C SER A 85 5.41 12.38 13.66
N ARG A 86 6.41 11.64 14.14
CA ARG A 86 6.24 10.28 14.68
C ARG A 86 5.60 10.30 16.08
N ASP A 87 5.70 11.43 16.77
CA ASP A 87 5.27 11.66 18.15
C ASP A 87 3.83 12.15 18.23
N CYS A 88 2.94 11.54 17.46
CA CYS A 88 1.50 11.73 17.56
C CYS A 88 0.78 10.45 17.14
N LEU A 89 -0.52 10.38 17.41
CA LEU A 89 -1.36 9.29 16.93
C LEU A 89 -1.46 9.32 15.40
N GLU A 90 -1.63 8.15 14.81
CA GLU A 90 -2.02 8.00 13.42
C GLU A 90 -3.54 8.20 13.26
N HIS A 91 -3.98 8.73 12.13
CA HIS A 91 -5.41 8.96 11.88
C HIS A 91 -6.06 7.68 11.33
N LEU A 92 -6.24 6.68 12.19
CA LEU A 92 -6.68 5.32 11.84
C LEU A 92 -7.92 5.28 10.94
N GLU A 93 -8.97 6.04 11.24
CA GLU A 93 -10.19 6.05 10.43
C GLU A 93 -9.90 6.34 8.94
N SER A 94 -9.00 7.28 8.68
CA SER A 94 -8.65 7.68 7.32
C SER A 94 -7.73 6.67 6.63
N ILE A 95 -6.88 5.98 7.40
CA ILE A 95 -6.00 4.91 6.94
C ILE A 95 -6.83 3.70 6.57
N ASP A 96 -7.76 3.29 7.42
CA ASP A 96 -8.60 2.11 7.24
C ASP A 96 -9.56 2.28 6.05
N ALA A 97 -10.14 3.48 5.90
CA ALA A 97 -10.94 3.82 4.71
C ALA A 97 -10.12 3.74 3.41
N MET A 98 -8.87 4.18 3.44
CA MET A 98 -7.98 4.08 2.28
C MET A 98 -7.51 2.64 2.01
N ALA A 99 -7.29 1.85 3.07
CA ALA A 99 -6.96 0.43 2.94
C ALA A 99 -8.06 -0.34 2.21
N ASN A 100 -9.33 -0.05 2.51
CA ASN A 100 -10.47 -0.63 1.78
C ASN A 100 -10.46 -0.23 0.30
N SER A 101 -10.15 1.04 0.00
CA SER A 101 -10.10 1.55 -1.38
C SER A 101 -8.95 0.93 -2.19
N LEU A 102 -7.77 0.79 -1.59
CA LEU A 102 -6.62 0.11 -2.19
C LEU A 102 -6.80 -1.41 -2.26
N GLY A 103 -7.57 -1.99 -1.34
CA GLY A 103 -8.00 -3.39 -1.40
C GLY A 103 -8.74 -3.70 -2.70
N ALA A 104 -9.58 -2.77 -3.20
CA ALA A 104 -10.22 -2.93 -4.49
C ALA A 104 -9.22 -2.99 -5.66
N VAL A 105 -8.14 -2.20 -5.61
CA VAL A 105 -7.05 -2.23 -6.61
C VAL A 105 -6.32 -3.58 -6.57
N ILE A 106 -6.03 -4.12 -5.38
CA ILE A 106 -5.44 -5.45 -5.24
C ILE A 106 -6.37 -6.52 -5.82
N GLN A 107 -7.68 -6.42 -5.56
CA GLN A 107 -8.66 -7.38 -6.09
C GLN A 107 -8.80 -7.32 -7.62
N GLU A 108 -8.58 -6.16 -8.24
CA GLU A 108 -8.50 -6.06 -9.71
C GLU A 108 -7.32 -6.87 -10.26
N GLU A 109 -6.15 -6.81 -9.62
CA GLU A 109 -4.98 -7.58 -10.04
C GLU A 109 -5.14 -9.08 -9.76
N VAL A 110 -5.82 -9.46 -8.67
CA VAL A 110 -6.22 -10.88 -8.43
C VAL A 110 -7.15 -11.37 -9.53
N ARG A 111 -8.16 -10.58 -9.90
CA ARG A 111 -9.08 -10.91 -11.01
C ARG A 111 -8.38 -10.98 -12.36
N ALA A 112 -7.26 -10.27 -12.52
CA ALA A 112 -6.40 -10.36 -13.70
C ALA A 112 -5.48 -11.61 -13.70
N GLY A 113 -5.59 -12.49 -12.68
CA GLY A 113 -4.87 -13.75 -12.62
C GLY A 113 -3.52 -13.69 -11.90
N VAL A 114 -3.19 -12.58 -11.23
CA VAL A 114 -1.98 -12.46 -10.42
C VAL A 114 -2.31 -12.85 -8.98
N PRO A 115 -1.71 -13.91 -8.40
CA PRO A 115 -1.90 -14.22 -7.00
C PRO A 115 -1.16 -13.20 -6.12
N LYS A 116 -1.64 -12.96 -4.90
CA LYS A 116 -1.07 -11.92 -4.00
C LYS A 116 0.42 -12.16 -3.68
N HIS A 117 0.87 -13.40 -3.54
CA HIS A 117 2.30 -13.71 -3.33
C HIS A 117 3.20 -13.38 -4.54
N ARG A 118 2.64 -12.86 -5.64
CA ARG A 118 3.32 -12.28 -6.80
C ARG A 118 3.11 -10.76 -6.91
N MET A 119 2.59 -10.13 -5.87
CA MET A 119 2.37 -8.68 -5.79
C MET A 119 3.30 -8.04 -4.78
N ILE A 120 3.92 -6.94 -5.14
CA ILE A 120 4.65 -6.06 -4.22
C ILE A 120 3.83 -4.78 -4.05
N ILE A 121 3.71 -4.30 -2.82
CA ILE A 121 3.05 -3.02 -2.51
C ILE A 121 4.10 -2.08 -1.94
N GLY A 122 4.20 -0.85 -2.43
CA GLY A 122 5.12 0.09 -1.82
C GLY A 122 4.85 1.52 -2.22
N GLY A 123 5.68 2.44 -1.74
CA GLY A 123 5.52 3.84 -2.11
C GLY A 123 6.54 4.78 -1.51
N PHE A 124 6.38 6.06 -1.86
CA PHE A 124 7.21 7.16 -1.39
C PHE A 124 6.49 7.99 -0.32
N SER A 125 7.19 8.36 0.75
CA SER A 125 6.72 9.21 1.84
C SER A 125 5.38 8.71 2.44
N MET A 126 4.28 9.44 2.22
CA MET A 126 2.95 9.01 2.68
C MET A 126 2.53 7.67 2.04
N GLY A 127 2.90 7.42 0.78
CA GLY A 127 2.60 6.18 0.08
C GLY A 127 3.30 4.96 0.69
N GLY A 128 4.55 5.09 1.15
CA GLY A 128 5.25 3.99 1.81
C GLY A 128 4.68 3.68 3.19
N ALA A 129 4.27 4.70 3.95
CA ALA A 129 3.53 4.50 5.19
C ALA A 129 2.18 3.78 4.94
N MET A 130 1.43 4.19 3.91
CA MET A 130 0.19 3.51 3.53
C MET A 130 0.43 2.05 3.10
N ALA A 131 1.50 1.79 2.36
CA ALA A 131 1.88 0.44 1.92
C ALA A 131 2.19 -0.48 3.10
N LEU A 132 2.86 0.02 4.15
CA LEU A 132 3.09 -0.73 5.38
C LEU A 132 1.78 -1.10 6.08
N HIS A 133 0.84 -0.16 6.23
CA HIS A 133 -0.48 -0.50 6.77
C HIS A 133 -1.18 -1.55 5.91
N LEU A 134 -1.15 -1.40 4.58
CA LEU A 134 -1.86 -2.29 3.67
C LEU A 134 -1.31 -3.72 3.70
N ALA A 135 0.01 -3.89 3.55
CA ALA A 135 0.67 -5.19 3.56
C ALA A 135 0.66 -5.82 4.96
N CYS A 136 1.04 -5.08 5.99
CA CYS A 136 1.20 -5.66 7.32
C CYS A 136 -0.11 -5.85 8.07
N ARG A 137 -1.23 -5.20 7.71
CA ARG A 137 -2.51 -5.41 8.41
C ARG A 137 -3.52 -6.18 7.56
N TYR A 138 -3.68 -5.79 6.29
CA TYR A 138 -4.79 -6.29 5.46
C TYR A 138 -4.38 -7.38 4.47
N HIS A 139 -3.13 -7.37 4.01
CA HIS A 139 -2.62 -8.27 2.97
C HIS A 139 -1.25 -8.87 3.33
N PRO A 140 -1.13 -9.65 4.43
CA PRO A 140 0.11 -10.33 4.82
C PRO A 140 0.72 -11.23 3.74
N ASP A 141 -0.13 -11.70 2.83
CA ASP A 141 0.14 -12.72 1.83
C ASP A 141 0.71 -12.14 0.53
N VAL A 142 1.09 -10.86 0.52
CA VAL A 142 1.81 -10.23 -0.59
C VAL A 142 3.28 -10.66 -0.65
N ALA A 143 3.90 -10.56 -1.82
CA ALA A 143 5.29 -10.94 -2.03
C ALA A 143 6.27 -10.09 -1.22
N GLY A 144 5.91 -8.84 -0.94
CA GLY A 144 6.73 -7.92 -0.15
C GLY A 144 6.18 -6.51 -0.09
N VAL A 145 6.84 -5.70 0.73
CA VAL A 145 6.55 -4.28 0.90
C VAL A 145 7.83 -3.45 0.79
N PHE A 146 7.76 -2.27 0.14
CA PHE A 146 8.84 -1.29 0.18
C PHE A 146 8.32 0.08 0.62
N ALA A 147 9.15 0.84 1.33
CA ALA A 147 8.79 2.17 1.81
C ALA A 147 9.99 3.11 1.65
N LEU A 148 9.86 4.12 0.78
CA LEU A 148 10.91 5.08 0.47
C LEU A 148 10.67 6.36 1.27
N SER A 149 11.64 6.80 2.06
CA SER A 149 11.55 8.05 2.86
C SER A 149 10.26 8.15 3.71
N SER A 150 9.88 7.04 4.35
CA SER A 150 8.59 6.87 5.03
C SER A 150 8.79 6.62 6.53
N PHE A 151 7.72 6.80 7.32
CA PHE A 151 7.73 6.46 8.74
C PHE A 151 6.35 5.99 9.21
N LEU A 152 6.35 5.19 10.28
CA LEU A 152 5.19 4.89 11.11
C LEU A 152 5.27 5.69 12.42
N ASN A 153 4.09 5.99 12.97
CA ASN A 153 3.93 6.65 14.27
C ASN A 153 4.35 5.69 15.41
N LYS A 154 4.83 6.21 16.55
CA LYS A 154 5.51 5.42 17.60
C LYS A 154 4.72 4.19 18.10
N ASP A 155 3.40 4.27 18.14
CA ASP A 155 2.51 3.20 18.61
C ASP A 155 1.59 2.71 17.48
N SER A 156 2.10 2.70 16.25
CA SER A 156 1.31 2.29 15.09
C SER A 156 0.75 0.88 15.27
N VAL A 157 -0.51 0.68 14.88
CA VAL A 157 -1.16 -0.64 14.89
C VAL A 157 -0.49 -1.65 13.95
N VAL A 158 0.39 -1.19 13.07
CA VAL A 158 1.24 -2.07 12.26
C VAL A 158 2.19 -2.90 13.13
N TYR A 159 2.74 -2.32 14.19
CA TYR A 159 3.64 -3.03 15.09
C TYR A 159 2.91 -4.20 15.76
N GLN A 160 1.72 -3.94 16.29
CA GLN A 160 0.84 -4.94 16.90
C GLN A 160 0.48 -6.05 15.89
N ALA A 161 0.06 -5.69 14.67
CA ALA A 161 -0.32 -6.65 13.64
C ALA A 161 0.82 -7.57 13.19
N VAL A 162 2.07 -7.10 13.24
CA VAL A 162 3.25 -7.92 12.95
C VAL A 162 3.59 -8.82 14.13
N GLU A 163 3.55 -8.30 15.37
CA GLU A 163 3.81 -9.07 16.59
C GLU A 163 2.82 -10.22 16.76
N GLU A 164 1.52 -9.97 16.60
CA GLU A 164 0.46 -11.00 16.71
C GLU A 164 0.66 -12.18 15.74
N ARG A 165 1.25 -11.93 14.57
CA ARG A 165 1.56 -12.96 13.57
C ARG A 165 2.87 -13.69 13.84
N ALA A 166 3.80 -13.05 14.54
CA ALA A 166 5.06 -13.66 14.92
C ALA A 166 4.88 -14.68 16.06
N VAL A 167 3.76 -14.64 16.79
CA VAL A 167 3.43 -15.64 17.82
C VAL A 167 3.05 -16.96 17.14
N PRO A 168 3.81 -18.06 17.35
CA PRO A 168 3.47 -19.37 16.80
C PRO A 168 2.10 -19.83 17.31
N GLY A 169 1.33 -20.49 16.45
CA GLY A 169 0.04 -21.03 16.83
C GLY A 169 0.19 -22.05 17.98
N PRO A 170 -0.87 -22.34 18.75
CA PRO A 170 -0.85 -23.38 19.78
C PRO A 170 -0.34 -24.74 19.27
N TRP A 171 -0.54 -25.01 17.98
CA TRP A 171 -0.18 -26.25 17.30
C TRP A 171 1.28 -26.31 16.83
N ASP A 172 1.95 -25.16 16.71
CA ASP A 172 3.35 -25.08 16.25
C ASP A 172 4.34 -25.39 17.39
N ARG A 173 3.87 -25.45 18.64
CA ARG A 173 4.67 -25.79 19.83
C ARG A 173 4.79 -27.29 20.09
N GLY A 174 4.22 -28.14 19.24
CA GLY A 174 4.06 -29.58 19.48
C GLY A 174 4.93 -30.53 18.64
N GLN A 175 5.76 -30.05 17.72
CA GLN A 175 6.64 -30.91 16.93
C GLN A 175 8.11 -30.63 17.24
N VAL A 176 8.51 -30.94 18.48
CA VAL A 176 9.92 -31.12 18.81
C VAL A 176 10.08 -32.51 19.42
N GLY A 177 10.44 -33.47 18.56
CA GLY A 177 11.24 -34.65 18.87
C GLY A 177 10.65 -35.70 19.80
N VAL A 178 10.35 -36.87 19.25
CA VAL A 178 10.80 -38.14 19.85
C VAL A 178 11.43 -38.96 18.72
N PRO A 179 12.65 -39.51 18.89
CA PRO A 179 13.32 -40.34 17.89
C PRO A 179 12.62 -41.66 17.61
#